data_AF-A0AAW3URI7-F1
#
_entry.id   AF-A0AAW3URI7-F1
#
_cell.length_a   1.000
_cell.length_b   1.000
_cell.length_c   1.000
_cell.angle_alpha   90.00
_cell.angle_beta   90.00
_cell.angle_gamma   90.00
#
_symmetry.space_group_name_H-M   'P 1'
#
loop_
_entity.id
_entity.type
_entity.pdbx_description
1 polymer ?
#
loop_
_entity_poly.entity_id
_entity_poly.type
_entity_poly.pdbx_seq_one_letter_code
_entity_poly.pdbx_strand_id
1 'polypeptide(L)'
;MTAQAEDPIGHIVRSAAAYGCGVVKHEGASLLLDVPVPRLDGRSVRYQIEAVAKGAAVSAKEYSPVHLPVCCPNLHINPDASFCLSLKSEDPLLVQDADSAQVWWETLIQFLRLQERAARLRRWPDSNEWAHGFAARHQQLAQRAAKTLGDGFALALQQGRLDVAVVQSRLGAAGKMLRLYLDGEHIVSVWPHTGTVVNGRRQCPCPHRQRRVLVRHCAEHTRAIGELAVALNARRTAEAEFWAQLSGRKCCGRVETCGLRTPELRQMESQQ
;
A
#
# COMPACT_ATOMS: atom_id res chain seq x y z
N MET A 1 8.60 14.44 37.45
CA MET A 1 8.47 13.12 36.82
C MET A 1 8.97 13.24 35.39
N THR A 2 10.22 12.89 35.17
CA THR A 2 10.82 12.84 33.82
C THR A 2 10.18 11.67 33.08
N ALA A 3 9.53 11.94 31.96
CA ALA A 3 9.11 10.89 31.04
C ALA A 3 10.36 10.06 30.70
N GLN A 4 10.33 8.75 30.99
CA GLN A 4 11.36 7.85 30.49
C GLN A 4 11.42 8.03 28.97
N ALA A 5 12.62 8.31 28.46
CA ALA A 5 12.83 8.33 27.02
C ALA A 5 12.39 6.96 26.47
N GLU A 6 11.45 6.96 25.53
CA GLU A 6 11.02 5.76 24.83
C GLU A 6 12.28 5.08 24.26
N ASP A 7 12.51 3.81 24.63
CA ASP A 7 13.65 3.00 24.16
C ASP A 7 13.16 1.91 23.20
N PRO A 8 12.76 2.28 21.96
CA PRO A 8 12.22 1.35 20.99
C PRO A 8 13.21 0.23 20.63
N ILE A 9 14.50 0.57 20.56
CA ILE A 9 15.55 -0.41 20.26
C ILE A 9 15.67 -1.43 21.40
N GLY A 10 15.61 -1.01 22.66
CA GLY A 10 15.60 -1.93 23.80
C GLY A 10 14.43 -2.91 23.77
N HIS A 11 13.22 -2.47 23.36
CA HIS A 11 12.08 -3.38 23.21
C HIS A 11 12.30 -4.42 22.08
N ILE A 12 12.86 -3.99 20.95
CA ILE A 12 13.23 -4.90 19.84
C ILE A 12 14.31 -5.89 20.26
N VAL A 13 15.36 -5.44 20.94
CA VAL A 13 16.46 -6.28 21.42
C VAL A 13 15.96 -7.35 22.39
N ARG A 14 15.12 -6.97 23.37
CA ARG A 14 14.57 -7.90 24.37
C ARG A 14 13.73 -9.02 23.75
N SER A 15 13.08 -8.76 22.61
CA SER A 15 12.20 -9.72 21.93
C SER A 15 12.89 -10.49 20.80
N ALA A 16 14.09 -10.11 20.37
CA ALA A 16 14.78 -10.69 19.21
C ALA A 16 14.90 -12.23 19.26
N ALA A 17 15.27 -12.78 20.41
CA ALA A 17 15.46 -14.22 20.58
C ALA A 17 14.17 -15.04 20.38
N ALA A 18 13.00 -14.46 20.69
CA ALA A 18 11.71 -15.12 20.48
C ALA A 18 11.41 -15.36 18.98
N TYR A 19 12.05 -14.59 18.09
CA TYR A 19 11.97 -14.74 16.64
C TYR A 19 13.12 -15.54 16.04
N GLY A 20 14.02 -16.08 16.87
CA GLY A 20 15.25 -16.74 16.41
C GLY A 20 16.28 -15.77 15.81
N CYS A 21 16.12 -14.46 16.07
CA CYS A 21 17.00 -13.42 15.56
C CYS A 21 18.15 -13.13 16.53
N GLY A 22 19.34 -12.84 15.98
CA GLY A 22 20.51 -12.41 16.74
C GLY A 22 20.71 -10.90 16.68
N VAL A 23 21.23 -10.32 17.76
CA VAL A 23 21.74 -8.94 17.76
C VAL A 23 23.24 -8.99 17.49
N VAL A 24 23.67 -8.44 16.35
CA VAL A 24 25.08 -8.42 15.94
C VAL A 24 25.78 -7.19 16.52
N LYS A 25 25.10 -6.03 16.49
CA LYS A 25 25.64 -4.76 16.96
C LYS A 25 24.50 -3.87 17.47
N HIS A 26 24.72 -3.17 18.58
CA HIS A 26 23.78 -2.18 19.11
C HIS A 26 24.55 -0.90 19.48
N GLU A 27 24.21 0.21 18.82
CA GLU A 27 24.84 1.51 19.04
C GLU A 27 23.78 2.61 19.10
N GLY A 28 23.45 3.05 20.32
CA GLY A 28 22.44 4.09 20.55
C GLY A 28 21.09 3.73 19.91
N ALA A 29 20.69 4.50 18.90
CA ALA A 29 19.44 4.33 18.16
C ALA A 29 19.55 3.39 16.94
N SER A 30 20.70 2.76 16.72
CA SER A 30 20.93 1.83 15.61
C SER A 30 21.21 0.41 16.11
N LEU A 31 20.71 -0.57 15.36
CA LEU A 31 20.79 -2.00 15.65
C LEU A 31 21.08 -2.77 14.36
N LEU A 32 22.09 -3.63 14.39
CA LEU A 32 22.33 -4.62 13.36
C LEU A 32 21.84 -5.98 13.84
N LEU A 33 20.92 -6.57 13.07
CA LEU A 33 20.25 -7.83 13.36
C LEU A 33 20.68 -8.89 12.36
N ASP A 34 20.83 -10.13 12.84
CA ASP A 34 20.89 -11.34 12.00
C ASP A 34 19.52 -12.03 12.05
N VAL A 35 18.83 -12.04 10.91
CA VAL A 35 17.44 -12.48 10.79
C VAL A 35 17.37 -13.71 9.88
N PRO A 36 17.26 -14.93 10.45
CA PRO A 36 17.07 -16.14 9.66
C PRO A 36 15.61 -16.26 9.20
N VAL A 37 15.40 -16.33 7.89
CA VAL A 37 14.08 -16.49 7.29
C VAL A 37 13.97 -17.89 6.70
N PRO A 38 13.13 -18.77 7.26
CA PRO A 38 12.98 -20.13 6.77
C PRO A 38 12.28 -20.14 5.40
N ARG A 39 12.77 -21.01 4.53
CA ARG A 39 12.17 -21.36 3.24
C ARG A 39 11.43 -22.70 3.34
N LEU A 40 10.56 -22.96 2.36
CA LEU A 40 9.79 -24.22 2.30
C LEU A 40 10.67 -25.46 2.04
N ASP A 41 11.89 -25.29 1.54
CA ASP A 41 12.85 -26.36 1.30
C ASP A 41 13.64 -26.76 2.56
N GLY A 42 13.30 -26.20 3.72
CA GLY A 42 13.97 -26.45 5.00
C GLY A 42 15.26 -25.66 5.20
N ARG A 43 15.70 -24.88 4.21
CA ARG A 43 16.86 -23.96 4.35
C ARG A 43 16.39 -22.62 4.89
N SER A 44 17.33 -21.81 5.38
CA SER A 44 17.06 -20.43 5.78
C SER A 44 17.96 -19.46 5.02
N VAL A 45 17.40 -18.32 4.63
CA VAL A 45 18.18 -17.16 4.18
C VAL A 45 18.46 -16.30 5.38
N ARG A 46 19.72 -15.89 5.56
CA ARG A 46 20.08 -14.97 6.63
C ARG A 46 20.19 -13.55 6.08
N TYR A 47 19.39 -12.65 6.61
CA TYR A 47 19.47 -11.23 6.31
C TYR A 47 20.21 -10.52 7.43
N GLN A 48 21.13 -9.63 7.04
CA GLN A 48 21.64 -8.61 7.94
C GLN A 48 20.75 -7.37 7.83
N ILE A 49 19.97 -7.08 8.87
CA ILE A 49 19.03 -5.97 8.88
C ILE A 49 19.58 -4.85 9.76
N GLU A 50 19.74 -3.67 9.17
CA GLU A 50 19.97 -2.44 9.93
C GLU A 50 18.61 -1.85 10.31
N ALA A 51 18.38 -1.72 11.62
CA ALA A 51 17.23 -1.07 12.20
C ALA A 51 17.65 0.24 12.88
N VAL A 52 16.98 1.34 12.56
CA VAL A 52 17.30 2.68 13.07
C VAL A 52 16.04 3.34 13.64
N ALA A 53 16.11 3.75 14.90
CA ALA A 53 15.05 4.47 15.59
C ALA A 53 15.13 5.99 15.38
N LYS A 54 13.97 6.61 15.20
CA LYS A 54 13.76 8.07 15.21
C LYS A 54 12.50 8.36 16.03
N GLY A 55 12.67 8.69 17.31
CA GLY A 55 11.56 8.60 18.28
C GLY A 55 11.10 7.15 18.39
N ALA A 56 9.79 6.92 18.57
CA ALA A 56 9.21 5.57 18.60
C ALA A 56 9.23 4.84 17.23
N ALA A 57 9.47 5.52 16.12
CA ALA A 57 9.46 4.89 14.80
C ALA A 57 10.79 4.18 14.52
N VAL A 58 10.74 2.90 14.14
CA VAL A 58 11.93 2.12 13.78
C VAL A 58 11.89 1.70 12.32
N SER A 59 12.79 2.27 11.52
CA SER A 59 12.98 1.87 10.12
C SER A 59 13.90 0.66 10.02
N ALA A 60 13.69 -0.19 9.01
CA ALA A 60 14.55 -1.33 8.70
C ALA A 60 14.99 -1.30 7.22
N LYS A 61 16.21 -1.76 6.95
CA LYS A 61 16.72 -2.07 5.60
C LYS A 61 17.73 -3.20 5.67
N GLU A 62 18.05 -3.81 4.52
CA GLU A 62 19.21 -4.71 4.46
C GLU A 62 20.49 -3.88 4.62
N TYR A 63 21.36 -4.26 5.56
CA TYR A 63 22.59 -3.53 5.86
C TYR A 63 23.52 -3.46 4.63
N SER A 64 23.62 -4.57 3.91
CA SER A 64 24.24 -4.65 2.59
C SER A 64 23.26 -5.32 1.64
N PRO A 65 22.99 -4.76 0.43
CA PRO A 65 21.97 -5.24 -0.50
C PRO A 65 22.42 -6.54 -1.21
N VAL A 66 22.61 -7.60 -0.44
CA VAL A 66 23.04 -8.92 -0.91
C VAL A 66 21.83 -9.68 -1.46
N HIS A 67 20.72 -9.69 -0.72
CA HIS A 67 19.53 -10.43 -1.09
C HIS A 67 18.45 -9.57 -1.68
N LEU A 68 18.39 -8.28 -1.35
CA LEU A 68 17.33 -7.36 -1.79
C LEU A 68 17.90 -6.26 -2.68
N PRO A 69 17.13 -5.78 -3.67
CA PRO A 69 17.56 -4.63 -4.46
C PRO A 69 17.59 -3.36 -3.60
N VAL A 70 18.44 -2.40 -3.97
CA VAL A 70 18.52 -1.09 -3.29
C VAL A 70 17.20 -0.31 -3.39
N CYS A 71 16.41 -0.52 -4.44
CA CYS A 71 15.10 0.11 -4.61
C CYS A 71 14.24 -0.77 -5.52
N CYS A 72 13.00 -1.03 -5.09
CA CYS A 72 11.97 -1.65 -5.91
C CYS A 72 10.60 -1.43 -5.25
N PRO A 73 9.79 -0.47 -5.74
CA PRO A 73 8.48 -0.18 -5.13
C PRO A 73 7.53 -1.38 -5.11
N ASN A 74 7.51 -2.20 -6.17
CA ASN A 74 6.70 -3.43 -6.23
C ASN A 74 7.21 -4.57 -5.32
N LEU A 75 8.41 -4.41 -4.75
CA LEU A 75 8.89 -5.25 -3.65
C LEU A 75 8.84 -4.48 -2.33
N HIS A 76 8.13 -3.34 -2.27
CA HIS A 76 8.01 -2.52 -1.07
C HIS A 76 9.37 -2.06 -0.49
N ILE A 77 10.36 -1.81 -1.36
CA ILE A 77 11.66 -1.26 -1.00
C ILE A 77 11.77 0.17 -1.55
N ASN A 78 11.93 1.12 -0.64
CA ASN A 78 11.97 2.55 -0.92
C ASN A 78 13.30 2.97 -1.60
N PRO A 79 13.38 4.19 -2.18
CA PRO A 79 14.59 4.68 -2.83
C PRO A 79 15.85 4.77 -1.96
N ASP A 80 15.70 4.80 -0.64
CA ASP A 80 16.77 4.79 0.37
C ASP A 80 17.06 3.39 0.94
N ALA A 81 16.60 2.34 0.25
CA ALA A 81 16.64 0.92 0.64
C ALA A 81 15.80 0.54 1.87
N SER A 82 15.11 1.49 2.51
CA SER A 82 14.22 1.17 3.63
C SER A 82 13.01 0.36 3.18
N PHE A 83 12.54 -0.50 4.06
CA PHE A 83 11.35 -1.30 3.83
C PHE A 83 10.09 -0.48 4.08
N CYS A 84 9.10 -0.61 3.19
CA CYS A 84 7.77 -0.06 3.37
C CYS A 84 6.93 -1.04 4.21
N LEU A 85 7.12 -1.02 5.52
CA LEU A 85 6.47 -1.94 6.47
C LEU A 85 5.05 -1.52 6.88
N SER A 86 4.71 -0.23 6.78
CA SER A 86 3.37 0.28 7.11
C SER A 86 3.04 1.58 6.37
N LEU A 87 1.77 1.99 6.41
CA LEU A 87 1.31 3.28 5.90
C LEU A 87 1.60 4.39 6.93
N LYS A 88 2.83 4.92 6.89
CA LYS A 88 3.36 5.88 7.89
C LYS A 88 2.44 7.05 8.25
N SER A 89 1.61 7.54 7.34
CA SER A 89 0.75 8.71 7.58
C SER A 89 -0.53 8.41 8.35
N GLU A 90 -0.97 7.16 8.39
CA GLU A 90 -2.27 6.78 8.97
C GLU A 90 -2.13 5.70 10.06
N ASP A 91 -1.20 4.77 9.86
CA ASP A 91 -0.91 3.68 10.79
C ASP A 91 0.62 3.48 10.92
N PRO A 92 1.29 4.41 11.63
CA PRO A 92 2.72 4.33 11.82
C PRO A 92 3.07 3.12 12.68
N LEU A 93 4.03 2.31 12.23
CA LEU A 93 4.59 1.21 13.00
C LEU A 93 5.53 1.76 14.08
N LEU A 94 4.94 2.20 15.19
CA LEU A 94 5.65 2.73 16.36
C LEU A 94 5.97 1.60 17.34
N VAL A 95 7.10 1.73 18.04
CA VAL A 95 7.53 0.81 19.10
C VAL A 95 7.65 1.61 20.39
N GLN A 96 6.68 1.43 21.28
CA GLN A 96 6.58 2.17 22.55
C GLN A 96 6.67 1.24 23.76
N ASP A 97 6.42 -0.06 23.55
CA ASP A 97 6.36 -1.09 24.57
C ASP A 97 6.70 -2.46 23.97
N ALA A 98 6.56 -3.52 24.77
CA ALA A 98 6.83 -4.89 24.33
C ALA A 98 5.85 -5.39 23.26
N ASP A 99 4.58 -5.02 23.36
CA ASP A 99 3.53 -5.48 22.45
C ASP A 99 3.71 -4.86 21.06
N SER A 100 3.96 -3.55 21.00
CA SER A 100 4.28 -2.84 19.76
C SER A 100 5.61 -3.30 19.13
N ALA A 101 6.60 -3.70 19.93
CA ALA A 101 7.80 -4.35 19.42
C ALA A 101 7.51 -5.73 18.82
N GLN A 102 6.57 -6.48 19.40
CA GLN A 102 6.11 -7.76 18.83
C GLN A 102 5.50 -7.53 17.44
N VAL A 103 4.59 -6.55 17.32
CA VAL A 103 3.98 -6.19 16.03
C VAL A 103 5.03 -5.78 15.00
N TRP A 104 6.06 -5.04 15.41
CA TRP A 104 7.18 -4.66 14.54
C TRP A 104 7.93 -5.88 14.01
N TRP A 105 8.27 -6.83 14.89
CA TRP A 105 8.95 -8.07 14.51
C TRP A 105 8.10 -8.94 13.57
N GLU A 106 6.83 -9.16 13.90
CA GLU A 106 5.90 -9.91 13.05
C GLU A 106 5.80 -9.30 11.66
N THR A 107 5.72 -7.97 11.60
CA THR A 107 5.67 -7.22 10.33
C THR A 107 6.96 -7.39 9.53
N LEU A 108 8.14 -7.24 10.16
CA LEU A 108 9.44 -7.43 9.50
C LEU A 108 9.61 -8.86 8.97
N ILE A 109 9.34 -9.87 9.79
CA ILE A 109 9.48 -11.28 9.40
C ILE A 109 8.51 -11.63 8.27
N GLN A 110 7.26 -11.16 8.36
CA GLN A 110 6.29 -11.37 7.29
C GLN A 110 6.72 -10.69 5.99
N PHE A 111 7.25 -9.46 6.06
CA PHE A 111 7.81 -8.76 4.92
C PHE A 111 8.93 -9.57 4.25
N LEU A 112 9.91 -10.08 5.01
CA LEU A 112 11.01 -10.86 4.44
C LEU A 112 10.53 -12.19 3.85
N ARG A 113 9.55 -12.85 4.46
CA ARG A 113 8.89 -14.04 3.88
C ARG A 113 8.16 -13.72 2.58
N LEU A 114 7.59 -12.53 2.44
CA LEU A 114 6.98 -12.07 1.19
C LEU A 114 8.06 -11.79 0.13
N GLN A 115 9.22 -11.23 0.49
CA GLN A 115 10.35 -11.07 -0.45
C GLN A 115 10.78 -12.41 -1.06
N GLU A 116 10.94 -13.44 -0.24
CA GLU A 116 11.35 -14.77 -0.70
C GLU A 116 10.32 -15.41 -1.63
N ARG A 117 9.03 -15.23 -1.32
CA ARG A 117 7.95 -15.67 -2.21
C ARG A 117 7.91 -14.86 -3.50
N ALA A 118 8.12 -13.54 -3.42
CA ALA A 118 8.12 -12.65 -4.57
C ALA A 118 9.25 -12.97 -5.54
N ALA A 119 10.45 -13.27 -5.02
CA ALA A 119 11.60 -13.68 -5.82
C ALA A 119 11.30 -14.92 -6.67
N ARG A 120 10.54 -15.88 -6.13
CA ARG A 120 10.11 -17.08 -6.86
C ARG A 120 8.96 -16.81 -7.84
N LEU A 121 7.97 -16.02 -7.44
CA LEU A 121 6.78 -15.76 -8.25
C LEU A 121 6.97 -14.65 -9.30
N ARG A 122 8.07 -13.90 -9.22
CA ARG A 122 8.37 -12.71 -10.03
C ARG A 122 7.26 -11.64 -10.00
N ARG A 123 6.48 -11.63 -8.92
CA ARG A 123 5.41 -10.67 -8.60
C ARG A 123 5.20 -10.62 -7.10
N TRP A 124 4.61 -9.54 -6.59
CA TRP A 124 4.22 -9.48 -5.19
C TRP A 124 3.15 -10.57 -4.90
N PRO A 125 3.32 -11.40 -3.85
CA PRO A 125 2.43 -12.53 -3.61
C PRO A 125 1.07 -12.14 -3.00
N ASP A 126 0.97 -10.97 -2.39
CA ASP A 126 -0.24 -10.53 -1.68
C ASP A 126 -1.13 -9.69 -2.61
N SER A 127 -2.39 -10.11 -2.76
CA SER A 127 -3.39 -9.38 -3.55
C SER A 127 -3.92 -8.13 -2.85
N ASN A 128 -3.64 -7.94 -1.56
CA ASN A 128 -4.01 -6.77 -0.78
C ASN A 128 -2.87 -5.72 -0.74
N GLU A 129 -2.05 -5.66 -1.79
CA GLU A 129 -0.97 -4.69 -1.93
C GLU A 129 -1.46 -3.25 -1.74
N TRP A 130 -0.74 -2.48 -0.91
CA TRP A 130 -0.95 -1.05 -0.83
C TRP A 130 -0.38 -0.37 -2.07
N ALA A 131 -1.14 0.57 -2.61
CA ALA A 131 -0.70 1.48 -3.65
C ALA A 131 0.52 2.28 -3.19
N HIS A 132 1.33 2.76 -4.12
CA HIS A 132 2.65 3.29 -3.77
C HIS A 132 2.56 4.74 -3.27
N GLY A 133 3.42 5.08 -2.30
CA GLY A 133 3.52 6.44 -1.77
C GLY A 133 2.17 7.00 -1.29
N PHE A 134 1.82 8.21 -1.75
CA PHE A 134 0.56 8.86 -1.38
C PHE A 134 -0.69 8.18 -1.95
N ALA A 135 -0.56 7.31 -2.96
CA ALA A 135 -1.69 6.59 -3.53
C ALA A 135 -2.34 5.64 -2.51
N ALA A 136 -1.59 5.12 -1.53
CA ALA A 136 -2.11 4.29 -0.45
C ALA A 136 -3.21 4.99 0.36
N ARG A 137 -3.06 6.30 0.63
CA ARG A 137 -4.08 7.08 1.34
C ARG A 137 -5.39 7.13 0.56
N HIS A 138 -5.30 7.33 -0.75
CA HIS A 138 -6.47 7.33 -1.63
C HIS A 138 -7.09 5.94 -1.79
N GLN A 139 -6.29 4.87 -1.79
CA GLN A 139 -6.80 3.49 -1.72
C GLN A 139 -7.62 3.26 -0.44
N GLN A 140 -7.12 3.70 0.72
CA GLN A 140 -7.85 3.57 1.99
C GLN A 140 -9.17 4.35 1.97
N LEU A 141 -9.17 5.59 1.45
CA LEU A 141 -10.39 6.38 1.28
C LEU A 141 -11.41 5.66 0.38
N ALA A 142 -10.95 5.09 -0.74
CA ALA A 142 -11.80 4.29 -1.62
C ALA A 142 -12.37 3.06 -0.92
N GLN A 143 -11.55 2.34 -0.13
CA GLN A 143 -11.99 1.17 0.65
C GLN A 143 -13.05 1.55 1.69
N ARG A 144 -12.87 2.64 2.44
CA ARG A 144 -13.86 3.14 3.40
C ARG A 144 -15.18 3.51 2.70
N ALA A 145 -15.11 4.27 1.61
CA ALA A 145 -16.30 4.67 0.84
C ALA A 145 -17.03 3.47 0.24
N ALA A 146 -16.30 2.49 -0.31
CA ALA A 146 -16.87 1.25 -0.85
C ALA A 146 -17.55 0.42 0.26
N LYS A 147 -16.97 0.35 1.45
CA LYS A 147 -17.58 -0.33 2.60
C LYS A 147 -18.88 0.35 3.03
N THR A 148 -18.94 1.68 3.05
CA THR A 148 -20.18 2.44 3.31
C THR A 148 -21.26 2.13 2.27
N LEU A 149 -20.89 1.83 1.02
CA LEU A 149 -21.82 1.43 -0.04
C LEU A 149 -22.30 -0.02 0.05
N GLY A 150 -21.69 -0.82 0.94
CA GLY A 150 -22.02 -2.22 1.19
C GLY A 150 -20.98 -3.21 0.65
N ASP A 151 -21.06 -4.46 1.11
CA ASP A 151 -20.06 -5.50 0.84
C ASP A 151 -19.86 -5.78 -0.65
N GLY A 152 -20.91 -5.63 -1.47
CA GLY A 152 -20.81 -5.77 -2.92
C GLY A 152 -19.85 -4.75 -3.56
N PHE A 153 -19.86 -3.51 -3.09
CA PHE A 153 -18.91 -2.48 -3.56
C PHE A 153 -17.50 -2.72 -3.03
N ALA A 154 -17.37 -3.14 -1.77
CA ALA A 154 -16.07 -3.49 -1.18
C ALA A 154 -15.40 -4.65 -1.95
N LEU A 155 -16.16 -5.70 -2.26
CA LEU A 155 -15.69 -6.82 -3.07
C LEU A 155 -15.36 -6.41 -4.50
N ALA A 156 -16.22 -5.59 -5.14
CA ALA A 156 -15.95 -5.09 -6.49
C ALA A 156 -14.67 -4.24 -6.54
N LEU A 157 -14.39 -3.44 -5.52
CA LEU A 157 -13.14 -2.69 -5.41
C LEU A 157 -11.93 -3.62 -5.33
N GLN A 158 -12.00 -4.63 -4.44
CA GLN A 158 -10.92 -5.60 -4.25
C GLN A 158 -10.63 -6.40 -5.52
N GLN A 159 -11.67 -6.73 -6.28
CA GLN A 159 -11.57 -7.47 -7.55
C GLN A 159 -11.17 -6.59 -8.75
N GLY A 160 -10.95 -5.29 -8.57
CA GLY A 160 -10.60 -4.37 -9.65
C GLY A 160 -11.74 -4.12 -10.65
N ARG A 161 -13.00 -4.33 -10.24
CA ARG A 161 -14.19 -4.17 -11.08
C ARG A 161 -14.74 -2.75 -11.10
N LEU A 162 -14.23 -1.87 -10.22
CA LEU A 162 -14.56 -0.46 -10.17
C LEU A 162 -13.47 0.37 -10.85
N ASP A 163 -13.88 1.27 -11.75
CA ASP A 163 -12.97 2.18 -12.45
C ASP A 163 -13.56 3.60 -12.56
N VAL A 164 -12.70 4.58 -12.83
CA VAL A 164 -13.07 5.96 -13.03
C VAL A 164 -12.43 6.56 -14.29
N ALA A 165 -13.25 7.19 -15.12
CA ALA A 165 -12.79 7.93 -16.28
C ALA A 165 -13.03 9.43 -16.13
N VAL A 166 -12.04 10.24 -16.49
CA VAL A 166 -12.19 11.70 -16.60
C VAL A 166 -12.76 12.03 -17.98
N VAL A 167 -13.91 12.70 -18.03
CA VAL A 167 -14.60 13.06 -19.28
C VAL A 167 -14.88 14.55 -19.35
N GLN A 168 -14.92 15.13 -20.55
CA GLN A 168 -15.34 16.52 -20.70
C GLN A 168 -16.84 16.68 -20.43
N SER A 169 -17.21 17.69 -19.64
CA SER A 169 -18.62 18.06 -19.46
C SER A 169 -19.14 18.76 -20.71
N ARG A 170 -20.37 18.42 -21.12
CA ARG A 170 -21.13 19.18 -22.13
C ARG A 170 -22.08 20.21 -21.49
N LEU A 171 -22.18 20.20 -20.16
CA LEU A 171 -23.09 21.02 -19.36
C LEU A 171 -22.25 22.05 -18.58
N GLY A 172 -22.01 23.21 -19.21
CA GLY A 172 -21.42 24.40 -18.56
C GLY A 172 -19.89 24.56 -18.70
N ALA A 173 -19.42 25.79 -18.43
CA ALA A 173 -18.03 26.23 -18.55
C ALA A 173 -17.04 25.57 -17.54
N ALA A 174 -17.52 24.67 -16.69
CA ALA A 174 -16.74 23.95 -15.69
C ALA A 174 -16.26 22.62 -16.26
N GLY A 175 -14.97 22.58 -16.59
CA GLY A 175 -14.29 21.42 -17.14
C GLY A 175 -14.44 20.14 -16.32
N LYS A 176 -14.20 19.01 -17.00
CA LYS A 176 -13.95 17.65 -16.49
C LYS A 176 -14.93 17.10 -15.41
N MET A 177 -15.60 16.00 -15.72
CA MET A 177 -16.33 15.16 -14.76
C MET A 177 -15.63 13.82 -14.57
N LEU A 178 -15.91 13.14 -13.45
CA LEU A 178 -15.56 11.75 -13.24
C LEU A 178 -16.76 10.88 -13.58
N ARG A 179 -16.56 9.80 -14.34
CA ARG A 179 -17.54 8.73 -14.54
C ARG A 179 -17.08 7.50 -13.80
N LEU A 180 -17.89 7.06 -12.83
CA LEU A 180 -17.66 5.82 -12.09
C LEU A 180 -18.27 4.65 -12.87
N TYR A 181 -17.50 3.58 -13.01
CA TYR A 181 -17.87 2.36 -13.70
C TYR A 181 -17.83 1.17 -12.74
N LEU A 182 -18.74 0.21 -12.95
CA LEU A 182 -18.70 -1.13 -12.36
C LEU A 182 -18.85 -2.14 -13.50
N ASP A 183 -17.91 -3.05 -13.64
CA ASP A 183 -17.89 -4.04 -14.74
C ASP A 183 -17.96 -3.40 -16.14
N GLY A 184 -17.35 -2.22 -16.29
CA GLY A 184 -17.40 -1.45 -17.53
C GLY A 184 -18.72 -0.70 -17.77
N GLU A 185 -19.73 -0.86 -16.91
CA GLU A 185 -20.98 -0.11 -16.99
C GLU A 185 -20.91 1.20 -16.21
N HIS A 186 -21.27 2.31 -16.86
CA HIS A 186 -21.30 3.62 -16.22
C HIS A 186 -22.40 3.68 -15.14
N ILE A 187 -22.00 3.79 -13.88
CA ILE A 187 -22.91 3.92 -12.75
C ILE A 187 -23.41 5.36 -12.66
N VAL A 188 -22.50 6.30 -12.45
CA VAL A 188 -22.84 7.68 -12.15
C VAL A 188 -21.69 8.62 -12.48
N SER A 189 -22.01 9.88 -12.74
CA SER A 189 -21.01 10.94 -12.93
C SER A 189 -20.87 11.76 -11.64
N VAL A 190 -19.68 12.28 -11.38
CA VAL A 190 -19.33 13.05 -10.18
C VAL A 190 -18.51 14.27 -10.58
N TRP A 191 -18.79 15.42 -9.96
CA TRP A 191 -17.95 16.61 -10.10
C TRP A 191 -16.67 16.46 -9.27
N PRO A 192 -15.47 16.49 -9.88
CA PRO A 192 -14.23 16.14 -9.19
C PRO A 192 -13.89 17.08 -8.02
N HIS A 193 -14.19 18.38 -8.15
CA HIS A 193 -13.85 19.38 -7.14
C HIS A 193 -14.74 19.32 -5.90
N THR A 194 -16.03 19.02 -6.08
CA THR A 194 -17.01 19.03 -4.99
C THR A 194 -17.36 17.63 -4.50
N GLY A 195 -16.99 16.59 -5.24
CA GLY A 195 -17.47 15.23 -5.02
C GLY A 195 -18.99 15.07 -5.26
N THR A 196 -19.66 16.06 -5.83
CA THR A 196 -21.11 16.04 -5.98
C THR A 196 -21.53 15.08 -7.09
N VAL A 197 -22.44 14.17 -6.78
CA VAL A 197 -23.01 13.20 -7.72
C VAL A 197 -23.97 13.89 -8.69
N VAL A 198 -23.76 13.70 -9.98
CA VAL A 198 -24.59 14.19 -11.08
C VAL A 198 -25.79 13.25 -11.25
N ASN A 199 -27.01 13.78 -11.12
CA ASN A 199 -28.26 13.08 -11.44
C ASN A 199 -28.32 11.64 -10.88
N GLY A 200 -28.21 11.49 -9.55
CA GLY A 200 -28.26 10.21 -8.81
C GLY A 200 -29.62 9.49 -8.84
N ARG A 201 -30.12 9.19 -10.06
CA ARG A 201 -31.41 8.53 -10.33
C ARG A 201 -31.34 7.00 -10.25
N ARG A 202 -30.18 6.43 -9.92
CA ARG A 202 -30.04 5.00 -9.65
C ARG A 202 -30.64 4.64 -8.29
N GLN A 203 -31.02 3.37 -8.13
CA GLN A 203 -31.48 2.83 -6.85
C GLN A 203 -30.33 2.87 -5.82
N CYS A 204 -30.62 3.28 -4.58
CA CYS A 204 -29.65 3.23 -3.48
C CYS A 204 -29.31 1.76 -3.13
N PRO A 205 -28.04 1.43 -2.84
CA PRO A 205 -27.66 0.12 -2.31
C PRO A 205 -28.05 -0.12 -0.83
N CYS A 206 -28.70 0.85 -0.19
CA CYS A 206 -29.19 0.81 1.19
C CYS A 206 -29.94 -0.51 1.54
N PRO A 207 -29.43 -1.37 2.43
CA PRO A 207 -30.14 -2.59 2.82
C PRO A 207 -31.32 -2.33 3.77
N HIS A 208 -31.25 -1.24 4.56
CA HIS A 208 -32.20 -0.96 5.65
C HIS A 208 -33.46 -0.19 5.23
N ARG A 209 -33.60 0.18 3.94
CA ARG A 209 -34.77 0.93 3.47
C ARG A 209 -35.74 -0.01 2.77
N GLN A 210 -36.91 -0.22 3.37
CA GLN A 210 -38.00 -1.05 2.82
C GLN A 210 -38.55 -0.53 1.49
N ARG A 211 -38.35 0.75 1.16
CA ARG A 211 -38.72 1.36 -0.13
C ARG A 211 -37.48 1.62 -0.97
N ARG A 212 -37.59 1.34 -2.28
CA ARG A 212 -36.56 1.65 -3.30
C ARG A 212 -36.36 3.16 -3.39
N VAL A 213 -35.40 3.69 -2.63
CA VAL A 213 -35.01 5.11 -2.71
C VAL A 213 -33.94 5.29 -3.77
N LEU A 214 -33.95 6.46 -4.44
CA LEU A 214 -32.88 6.84 -5.36
C LEU A 214 -31.66 7.30 -4.56
N VAL A 215 -30.46 7.10 -5.12
CA VAL A 215 -29.18 7.54 -4.52
C VAL A 215 -29.26 9.00 -4.07
N ARG A 216 -29.76 9.90 -4.93
CA ARG A 216 -29.87 11.34 -4.63
C ARG A 216 -30.70 11.70 -3.39
N HIS A 217 -31.52 10.78 -2.87
CA HIS A 217 -32.31 10.97 -1.65
C HIS A 217 -31.68 10.29 -0.42
N CYS A 218 -30.49 9.70 -0.56
CA CYS A 218 -29.70 9.16 0.53
C CYS A 218 -28.39 9.94 0.62
N ALA A 219 -28.31 10.86 1.59
CA ALA A 219 -27.14 11.72 1.77
C ALA A 219 -25.85 10.93 2.00
N GLU A 220 -25.91 9.87 2.81
CA GLU A 220 -24.77 9.01 3.12
C GLU A 220 -24.20 8.33 1.87
N HIS A 221 -25.04 7.61 1.11
CA HIS A 221 -24.57 6.91 -0.10
C HIS A 221 -24.24 7.86 -1.25
N THR A 222 -24.90 9.02 -1.34
CA THR A 222 -24.51 10.06 -2.30
C THR A 222 -23.10 10.55 -2.00
N ARG A 223 -22.79 10.84 -0.73
CA ARG A 223 -21.46 11.24 -0.30
C ARG A 223 -20.44 10.13 -0.54
N ALA A 224 -20.74 8.89 -0.14
CA ALA A 224 -19.84 7.76 -0.33
C ALA A 224 -19.52 7.48 -1.81
N ILE A 225 -20.49 7.64 -2.72
CA ILE A 225 -20.24 7.55 -4.17
C ILE A 225 -19.29 8.64 -4.65
N GLY A 226 -19.51 9.87 -4.19
CA GLY A 226 -18.64 11.01 -4.49
C GLY A 226 -17.20 10.77 -4.04
N GLU A 227 -17.04 10.39 -2.76
CA GLU A 227 -15.76 10.04 -2.15
C GLU A 227 -15.06 8.90 -2.88
N LEU A 228 -15.79 7.83 -3.22
CA LEU A 228 -15.25 6.69 -3.97
C LEU A 228 -14.70 7.11 -5.33
N ALA A 229 -15.48 7.85 -6.12
CA ALA A 229 -15.05 8.28 -7.45
C ALA A 229 -13.82 9.21 -7.39
N VAL A 230 -13.83 10.18 -6.48
CA VAL A 230 -12.71 11.10 -6.28
C VAL A 230 -11.46 10.36 -5.79
N ALA A 231 -11.61 9.44 -4.83
CA ALA A 231 -10.51 8.66 -4.29
C ALA A 231 -9.88 7.74 -5.34
N LEU A 232 -10.68 7.07 -6.17
CA LEU A 232 -10.16 6.25 -7.28
C LEU A 232 -9.34 7.09 -8.27
N ASN A 233 -9.82 8.27 -8.62
CA ASN A 233 -9.11 9.15 -9.55
C ASN A 233 -7.81 9.67 -8.92
N ALA A 234 -7.89 10.14 -7.67
CA ALA A 234 -6.74 10.64 -6.93
C ALA A 234 -5.68 9.55 -6.70
N ARG A 235 -6.10 8.29 -6.42
CA ARG A 235 -5.19 7.15 -6.34
C ARG A 235 -4.44 6.97 -7.65
N ARG A 236 -5.14 6.95 -8.79
CA ARG A 236 -4.51 6.79 -10.11
C ARG A 236 -3.53 7.92 -10.43
N THR A 237 -3.89 9.16 -10.13
CA THR A 237 -3.01 10.32 -10.32
C THR A 237 -1.77 10.24 -9.44
N ALA A 238 -1.93 9.99 -8.13
CA ALA A 238 -0.82 9.88 -7.18
C ALA A 238 0.12 8.71 -7.51
N GLU A 239 -0.44 7.60 -8.00
CA GLU A 239 0.33 6.44 -8.46
C GLU A 239 1.18 6.81 -9.69
N ALA A 240 0.59 7.51 -10.67
CA ALA A 240 1.31 7.97 -11.85
C ALA A 240 2.43 8.97 -11.50
N GLU A 241 2.15 9.90 -10.58
CA GLU A 241 3.14 10.85 -10.07
C GLU A 241 4.29 10.16 -9.33
N PHE A 242 3.98 9.16 -8.51
CA PHE A 242 4.97 8.34 -7.82
C PHE A 242 5.93 7.68 -8.82
N TRP A 243 5.39 7.04 -9.87
CA TRP A 243 6.23 6.42 -10.91
C TRP A 243 7.04 7.46 -11.71
N ALA A 244 6.47 8.64 -11.97
CA ALA A 244 7.19 9.72 -12.64
C ALA A 244 8.39 10.22 -11.83
N GLN A 245 8.27 10.30 -10.49
CA GLN A 245 9.39 10.67 -9.60
C GLN A 245 10.53 9.66 -9.59
N LEU A 246 10.25 8.41 -9.97
CA LEU A 246 11.25 7.35 -10.08
C LEU A 246 11.77 7.17 -11.51
N SER A 247 11.35 8.03 -12.44
CA SER A 247 11.85 8.01 -13.82
C SER A 247 13.38 8.09 -13.85
N GLY A 248 14.00 7.28 -14.71
CA GLY A 248 15.45 7.15 -14.81
C GLY A 248 16.11 6.19 -13.80
N ARG A 249 15.38 5.67 -12.80
CA ARG A 249 15.90 4.59 -11.96
C ARG A 249 15.88 3.26 -12.70
N LYS A 250 16.93 2.47 -12.50
CA LYS A 250 17.04 1.13 -13.09
C LYS A 250 16.13 0.14 -12.36
N CYS A 251 15.42 -0.67 -13.13
CA CYS A 251 14.70 -1.83 -12.60
C CYS A 251 15.69 -2.90 -12.11
N CYS A 252 15.36 -3.58 -11.01
CA CYS A 252 16.13 -4.72 -10.51
C CYS A 252 15.88 -6.04 -11.27
N GLY A 253 14.90 -6.06 -12.18
CA GLY A 253 14.53 -7.25 -12.97
C GLY A 253 13.71 -8.30 -12.23
N ARG A 254 13.51 -8.20 -10.91
CA ARG A 254 12.87 -9.25 -10.11
C ARG A 254 11.35 -9.35 -10.25
N VAL A 255 10.69 -8.24 -10.60
CA VAL A 255 9.23 -8.19 -10.78
C VAL A 255 8.91 -7.89 -12.24
N GLU A 256 8.05 -8.72 -12.84
CA GLU A 256 7.68 -8.62 -14.26
C GLU A 256 6.83 -7.40 -14.57
N THR A 257 5.92 -7.07 -13.68
CA THR A 257 4.98 -5.94 -13.82
C THR A 257 5.55 -4.63 -13.30
N CYS A 258 6.86 -4.55 -13.04
CA CYS A 258 7.47 -3.38 -12.42
C CYS A 258 7.42 -2.16 -13.33
N GLY A 259 6.97 -1.01 -12.79
CA GLY A 259 6.88 0.25 -13.52
C GLY A 259 8.23 0.79 -14.03
N LEU A 260 9.36 0.37 -13.42
CA LEU A 260 10.71 0.75 -13.86
C LEU A 260 11.27 -0.14 -14.99
N ARG A 261 10.57 -1.22 -15.37
CA ARG A 261 11.09 -2.20 -16.33
C ARG A 261 11.09 -1.62 -17.75
N THR A 262 12.28 -1.42 -18.32
CA THR A 262 12.45 -0.88 -19.68
C THR A 262 12.04 -1.90 -20.76
N PRO A 263 11.76 -1.46 -22.00
CA PRO A 263 11.51 -2.34 -23.12
C PRO A 263 12.68 -3.31 -23.40
N GLU A 264 13.94 -2.91 -23.22
CA GLU A 264 15.09 -3.80 -23.47
C GLU A 264 15.09 -5.01 -22.52
N LEU A 265 14.78 -4.79 -21.24
CA LEU A 265 14.64 -5.86 -20.25
C LEU A 265 13.49 -6.82 -20.57
N ARG A 266 12.45 -6.37 -21.29
CA ARG A 266 11.34 -7.24 -21.75
C ARG A 266 11.75 -8.10 -22.95
N GLN A 267 12.63 -7.58 -23.82
CA GLN A 267 13.09 -8.29 -25.02
C GLN A 267 14.17 -9.34 -24.72
N MET A 268 15.09 -9.06 -23.80
CA MET A 268 16.16 -10.00 -23.42
C MET A 268 15.64 -11.31 -22.81
N GLU A 269 14.50 -11.28 -22.10
CA GLU A 269 13.89 -12.48 -21.52
C GLU A 269 13.03 -13.27 -22.53
N SER A 270 12.55 -12.63 -23.60
CA SER A 270 11.79 -13.33 -24.67
C SER A 270 12.68 -14.13 -25.64
N GLN A 271 14.00 -14.04 -25.47
CA GLN A 271 15.00 -14.71 -26.29
C GLN A 271 15.75 -15.84 -25.55
N GLN A 272 15.33 -16.16 -24.32
CA GLN A 272 15.80 -17.30 -23.52
C GLN A 272 14.68 -18.32 -23.35
#